data_AF-A0A9D6QUS3-F1
#
_entry.id   AF-A0A9D6QUS3-F1
#
_cell.length_a   1.000
_cell.length_b   1.000
_cell.length_c   1.000
_cell.angle_alpha   90.00
_cell.angle_beta   90.00
_cell.angle_gamma   90.00
#
_symmetry.space_group_name_H-M   'P 1'
#
loop_
_entity.id
_entity.type
_entity.pdbx_description
1 polymer ?
#
loop_
_entity_poly.entity_id
_entity_poly.type
_entity_poly.pdbx_seq_one_letter_code
_entity_poly.pdbx_strand_id
1 'polypeptide(L)'
;MISKSLPDKQEVLDAIRQAAQTLGHPPSRSEFKAKSGMTEYQVLKHFPSWREAVRVAGLEPDATNIKLDDDDLLQDWGELVRKLRQIPTRDQYRREGKYSPGVFERHFGPWSAVPGKFRNFAQGKAQWEDVLALLPPATLLKRTPVSSARMESGNSLEAASHVTTSQQRHSKLNDRPTYGNPIDFRGLRHEPVNEDGVVFLFGMVARELGYMVEAVQAGFPDCEAKRQIQPGKWQRVRIEFEFESRNFRDHGHPENGCDVIVCWRHNWQDCPAHLEVVELASVIKSLAKSED
;
A
#
# COMPACT_ATOMS: atom_id res chain seq x y z
N MET A 1 44.40 -6.65 4.75
CA MET A 1 43.18 -5.88 4.45
C MET A 1 42.74 -5.21 5.73
N ILE A 2 42.87 -3.88 5.81
CA ILE A 2 42.56 -3.11 7.02
C ILE A 2 41.04 -3.13 7.20
N SER A 3 40.57 -3.76 8.28
CA SER A 3 39.19 -3.64 8.75
C SER A 3 38.91 -2.16 8.99
N LYS A 4 38.08 -1.51 8.15
CA LYS A 4 37.61 -0.15 8.44
C LYS A 4 36.70 -0.25 9.66
N SER A 5 37.16 0.28 10.81
CA SER A 5 36.31 0.41 11.98
C SER A 5 35.08 1.24 11.64
N LEU A 6 33.94 0.91 12.25
CA LEU A 6 32.75 1.73 12.14
C LEU A 6 33.04 3.11 12.75
N PRO A 7 32.60 4.21 12.11
CA PRO A 7 32.86 5.55 12.60
C PRO A 7 32.17 5.75 13.95
N ASP A 8 32.77 6.55 14.81
CA ASP A 8 32.16 6.94 16.09
C ASP A 8 31.13 8.07 15.92
N LYS A 9 30.44 8.41 17.01
CA LYS A 9 29.37 9.42 17.00
C LYS A 9 29.86 10.78 16.55
N GLN A 10 31.09 11.17 16.92
CA GLN A 10 31.65 12.47 16.61
C GLN A 10 32.10 12.54 15.15
N GLU A 11 32.73 11.48 14.64
CA GLU A 11 33.12 11.35 13.24
C GLU A 11 31.91 11.46 12.30
N VAL A 12 30.75 10.91 12.69
CA VAL A 12 29.50 11.06 11.94
C VAL A 12 29.02 12.52 11.90
N LEU A 13 29.06 13.23 13.04
CA LEU A 13 28.63 14.64 13.09
C LEU A 13 29.54 15.53 12.25
N ASP A 14 30.85 15.30 12.33
CA ASP A 14 31.83 16.07 11.57
C ASP A 14 31.70 15.81 10.07
N ALA A 15 31.43 14.56 9.67
CA ALA A 15 31.12 14.23 8.29
C ALA A 15 29.85 14.94 7.78
N ILE A 16 28.80 15.03 8.61
CA ILE A 16 27.55 15.75 8.25
C ILE A 16 27.84 17.24 8.06
N ARG A 17 28.59 17.86 8.98
CA ARG A 17 28.98 19.28 8.89
C ARG A 17 29.83 19.55 7.66
N GLN A 18 30.80 18.69 7.37
CA GLN A 18 31.68 18.82 6.22
C GLN A 18 30.91 18.68 4.89
N ALA A 19 30.00 17.71 4.81
CA ALA A 19 29.12 17.55 3.66
C ALA A 19 28.26 18.80 3.45
N ALA A 20 27.71 19.37 4.52
CA ALA A 20 26.93 20.61 4.45
C ALA A 20 27.75 21.81 3.98
N GLN A 21 28.97 21.98 4.51
CA GLN A 21 29.90 23.03 4.06
C GLN A 21 30.24 22.89 2.57
N THR A 22 30.45 21.65 2.11
CA THR A 22 30.79 21.37 0.71
C THR A 22 29.63 21.65 -0.25
N LEU A 23 28.39 21.41 0.19
CA LEU A 23 27.19 21.57 -0.62
C LEU A 23 26.58 22.97 -0.52
N GLY A 24 26.90 23.73 0.53
CA GLY A 24 26.27 25.01 0.84
C GLY A 24 24.86 24.89 1.41
N HIS A 25 24.40 23.67 1.68
CA HIS A 25 23.11 23.36 2.29
C HIS A 25 23.19 22.05 3.11
N PRO A 26 22.26 21.80 4.04
CA PRO A 26 22.15 20.53 4.74
C PRO A 26 22.07 19.35 3.75
N PRO A 27 22.91 18.31 3.87
CA PRO A 27 22.95 17.22 2.91
C PRO A 27 21.69 16.33 3.01
N SER A 28 21.17 15.89 1.87
CA SER A 28 20.33 14.68 1.83
C SER A 28 21.15 13.44 2.14
N ARG A 29 20.48 12.31 2.41
CA ARG A 29 21.11 11.01 2.62
C ARG A 29 21.98 10.57 1.43
N SER A 30 21.48 10.78 0.22
CA SER A 30 22.18 10.42 -1.02
C SER A 30 23.43 11.28 -1.22
N GLU A 31 23.31 12.59 -0.98
CA GLU A 31 24.45 13.52 -1.08
C GLU A 31 25.47 13.26 0.02
N PHE A 32 25.03 13.02 1.26
CA PHE A 32 25.91 12.65 2.35
C PHE A 32 26.69 11.38 2.03
N LYS A 33 26.02 10.32 1.55
CA LYS A 33 26.69 9.08 1.14
C LYS A 33 27.69 9.34 0.01
N ALA A 34 27.32 10.15 -0.98
CA ALA A 34 28.20 10.50 -2.09
C ALA A 34 29.42 11.33 -1.65
N LYS A 35 29.28 12.21 -0.65
CA LYS A 35 30.34 13.11 -0.18
C LYS A 35 31.23 12.50 0.89
N SER A 36 30.66 11.78 1.85
CA SER A 36 31.39 11.20 2.99
C SER A 36 31.79 9.74 2.78
N GLY A 37 31.15 9.03 1.85
CA GLY A 37 31.26 7.58 1.72
C GLY A 37 30.63 6.79 2.87
N MET A 38 30.09 7.46 3.89
CA MET A 38 29.38 6.83 4.99
C MET A 38 27.96 6.47 4.56
N THR A 39 27.53 5.27 4.97
CA THR A 39 26.17 4.80 4.76
C THR A 39 25.24 5.30 5.85
N GLU A 40 23.96 5.41 5.54
CA GLU A 40 22.93 5.78 6.52
C GLU A 40 22.94 4.86 7.75
N TYR A 41 23.21 3.57 7.57
CA TYR A 41 23.35 2.61 8.67
C TYR A 41 24.40 3.05 9.70
N GLN A 42 25.53 3.62 9.26
CA GLN A 42 26.59 4.09 10.15
C GLN A 42 26.15 5.31 10.98
N VAL A 43 25.23 6.12 10.44
CA VAL A 43 24.65 7.27 11.14
C VAL A 43 23.59 6.82 12.14
N LEU A 44 22.65 5.96 11.71
CA LEU A 44 21.56 5.46 12.54
C LEU A 44 22.03 4.57 13.71
N LYS A 45 23.29 4.11 13.68
CA LYS A 45 23.91 3.43 14.83
C LYS A 45 24.08 4.36 16.05
N HIS A 46 24.25 5.66 15.82
CA HIS A 46 24.55 6.64 16.88
C HIS A 46 23.42 7.64 17.12
N PHE A 47 22.52 7.76 16.15
CA PHE A 47 21.41 8.72 16.17
C PHE A 47 20.08 8.00 15.92
N PRO A 48 19.01 8.39 16.62
CA PRO A 48 17.68 7.81 16.43
C PRO A 48 17.11 8.01 15.02
N SER A 49 17.55 9.04 14.31
CA SER A 49 17.15 9.31 12.92
C SER A 49 18.19 10.16 12.21
N TRP A 50 18.13 10.19 10.88
CA TRP A 50 18.95 11.10 10.07
C TRP A 50 18.68 12.57 10.45
N ARG A 51 17.40 12.91 10.69
CA ARG A 51 17.00 14.26 11.09
C ARG A 51 17.65 14.67 12.40
N GLU A 52 17.66 13.79 13.38
CA GLU A 52 18.29 14.06 14.67
C GLU A 52 19.80 14.21 14.52
N ALA A 53 20.44 13.39 13.67
CA ALA A 53 21.87 13.55 13.37
C ALA A 53 22.19 14.93 12.76
N VAL A 54 21.38 15.38 11.79
CA VAL A 54 21.51 16.71 11.16
C VAL A 54 21.27 17.84 12.17
N ARG A 55 20.27 17.71 13.04
CA ARG A 55 19.96 18.69 14.10
C ARG A 55 21.08 18.77 15.13
N VAL A 56 21.59 17.62 15.60
CA VAL A 56 22.73 17.56 16.54
C VAL A 56 24.02 18.05 15.88
N ALA A 57 24.15 17.94 14.55
CA ALA A 57 25.24 18.55 13.80
C ALA A 57 25.15 20.09 13.76
N GLY A 58 24.04 20.68 14.21
CA GLY A 58 23.82 22.13 14.25
C GLY A 58 23.23 22.68 12.96
N LEU A 59 22.57 21.83 12.16
CA LEU A 59 21.97 22.19 10.88
C LEU A 59 20.45 22.05 10.96
N GLU A 60 19.73 22.91 10.24
CA GLU A 60 18.28 22.76 10.03
C GLU A 60 18.03 21.81 8.86
N PRO A 61 17.31 20.69 9.03
CA PRO A 61 17.03 19.74 7.95
C PRO A 61 16.22 20.40 6.83
N ASP A 62 16.68 20.29 5.58
CA ASP A 62 15.96 20.85 4.42
C ASP A 62 14.60 20.15 4.21
N ALA A 63 13.54 20.94 4.21
CA ALA A 63 12.16 20.48 4.07
C ALA A 63 11.81 19.95 2.66
N THR A 64 12.60 20.33 1.64
CA THR A 64 12.35 20.00 0.24
C THR A 64 12.99 18.68 -0.20
N ASN A 65 13.96 18.18 0.57
CA ASN A 65 14.74 16.98 0.27
C ASN A 65 14.29 15.74 1.09
N ILE A 66 13.07 15.80 1.66
CA ILE A 66 12.53 14.82 2.60
C ILE A 66 12.00 13.60 1.83
N LYS A 67 12.84 12.59 1.63
CA LYS A 67 12.37 11.21 1.76
C LYS A 67 12.03 11.03 3.26
N LEU A 68 10.75 10.95 3.61
CA LEU A 68 10.32 10.80 5.01
C LEU A 68 11.03 9.58 5.62
N ASP A 69 11.61 9.73 6.82
CA ASP A 69 12.36 8.64 7.46
C ASP A 69 11.39 7.53 7.88
N ASP A 70 11.75 6.28 7.63
CA ASP A 70 10.96 5.13 8.11
C ASP A 70 10.78 5.22 9.63
N ASP A 71 11.83 5.64 10.33
CA ASP A 71 11.84 5.77 11.79
C ASP A 71 10.91 6.91 12.27
N ASP A 72 10.82 8.02 11.53
CA ASP A 72 9.91 9.13 11.86
C ASP A 72 8.44 8.73 11.69
N LEU A 73 8.14 7.98 10.63
CA LEU A 73 6.81 7.45 10.35
C LEU A 73 6.40 6.45 11.43
N LEU A 74 7.29 5.51 11.76
CA LEU A 74 7.02 4.50 12.79
C LEU A 74 6.91 5.12 14.17
N GLN A 75 7.73 6.12 14.51
CA GLN A 75 7.58 6.87 15.75
C GLN A 75 6.19 7.53 15.86
N ASP A 76 5.77 8.30 14.85
CA ASP A 76 4.46 8.97 14.85
C ASP A 76 3.31 7.96 14.97
N TRP A 77 3.41 6.85 14.25
CA TRP A 77 2.46 5.75 14.36
C TRP A 77 2.42 5.15 15.77
N GLY A 78 3.57 4.93 16.41
CA GLY A 78 3.66 4.45 17.79
C GLY A 78 3.08 5.43 18.81
N GLU A 79 3.31 6.73 18.62
CA GLU A 79 2.69 7.78 19.44
C GLU A 79 1.16 7.78 19.32
N LEU A 80 0.63 7.56 18.10
CA LEU A 80 -0.80 7.44 17.91
C LEU A 80 -1.37 6.16 18.55
N VAL A 81 -0.67 5.03 18.46
CA VAL A 81 -1.06 3.80 19.18
C VAL A 81 -1.14 4.06 20.67
N ARG A 82 -0.14 4.74 21.24
CA ARG A 82 -0.11 5.11 22.66
C ARG A 82 -1.28 6.01 23.04
N LYS A 83 -1.58 7.03 22.21
CA LYS A 83 -2.70 7.96 22.39
C LYS A 83 -4.05 7.23 22.38
N LEU A 84 -4.25 6.34 21.42
CA LEU A 84 -5.52 5.61 21.24
C LEU A 84 -5.63 4.36 22.11
N ARG A 85 -4.52 3.91 22.70
CA ARG A 85 -4.37 2.62 23.40
C ARG A 85 -4.82 1.40 22.59
N GLN A 86 -4.78 1.52 21.27
CA GLN A 86 -5.13 0.48 20.31
C GLN A 86 -4.39 0.71 19.00
N ILE A 87 -4.30 -0.32 18.17
CA ILE A 87 -3.72 -0.20 16.83
C ILE A 87 -4.65 0.66 15.98
N PRO A 88 -4.19 1.81 15.44
CA PRO A 88 -5.03 2.66 14.63
C PRO A 88 -5.41 1.97 13.32
N THR A 89 -6.68 2.05 12.95
CA THR A 89 -7.09 1.77 11.58
C THR A 89 -6.47 2.81 10.64
N ARG A 90 -6.38 2.47 9.35
CA ARG A 90 -5.89 3.39 8.32
C ARG A 90 -6.64 4.73 8.34
N ASP A 91 -7.96 4.69 8.52
CA ASP A 91 -8.80 5.89 8.61
C ASP A 91 -8.62 6.67 9.91
N GLN A 92 -8.37 5.98 11.03
CA GLN A 92 -8.04 6.67 12.29
C GLN A 92 -6.71 7.41 12.17
N TYR A 93 -5.69 6.76 11.60
CA TYR A 93 -4.42 7.42 11.34
C TYR A 93 -4.56 8.57 10.33
N ARG A 94 -5.39 8.44 9.30
CA ARG A 94 -5.70 9.55 8.38
C ARG A 94 -6.26 10.80 9.09
N ARG A 95 -7.08 10.61 10.13
CA ARG A 95 -7.72 11.72 10.87
C ARG A 95 -6.85 12.32 11.95
N GLU A 96 -5.97 11.52 12.56
CA GLU A 96 -5.27 11.90 13.80
C GLU A 96 -3.74 11.82 13.72
N GLY A 97 -3.20 11.15 12.70
CA GLY A 97 -1.77 11.03 12.45
C GLY A 97 -1.21 12.26 11.74
N LYS A 98 0.11 12.40 11.82
CA LYS A 98 0.80 13.59 11.26
C LYS A 98 1.04 13.51 9.75
N TYR A 99 1.09 12.30 9.20
CA TYR A 99 1.41 12.07 7.80
C TYR A 99 0.25 11.38 7.06
N SER A 100 0.25 11.44 5.73
CA SER A 100 -0.74 10.71 4.94
C SER A 100 -0.51 9.19 5.03
N PRO A 101 -1.55 8.35 5.16
CA PRO A 101 -1.39 6.89 5.19
C PRO A 101 -0.68 6.31 3.96
N GLY A 102 -0.87 6.91 2.77
CA GLY A 102 -0.20 6.47 1.55
C GLY A 102 1.33 6.59 1.60
N VAL A 103 1.89 7.44 2.47
CA VAL A 103 3.34 7.49 2.71
C VAL A 103 3.80 6.23 3.45
N PHE A 104 3.04 5.75 4.45
CA PHE A 104 3.35 4.48 5.10
C PHE A 104 3.28 3.33 4.10
N GLU A 105 2.29 3.35 3.21
CA GLU A 105 2.09 2.26 2.26
C GLU A 105 3.24 2.14 1.26
N ARG A 106 3.79 3.28 0.83
CA ARG A 106 4.98 3.35 -0.02
C ARG A 106 6.26 2.88 0.67
N HIS A 107 6.39 3.12 1.98
CA HIS A 107 7.60 2.78 2.75
C HIS A 107 7.56 1.34 3.30
N PHE A 108 6.38 0.88 3.72
CA PHE A 108 6.22 -0.33 4.54
C PHE A 108 5.41 -1.43 3.86
N GLY A 109 4.84 -1.17 2.69
CA GLY A 109 3.85 -2.02 2.06
C GLY A 109 2.46 -1.81 2.68
N PRO A 110 1.51 -2.76 2.55
CA PRO A 110 0.13 -2.54 2.96
C PRO A 110 0.02 -2.08 4.42
N TRP A 111 -0.98 -1.26 4.77
CA TRP A 111 -1.18 -0.72 6.14
C TRP A 111 -1.13 -1.79 7.24
N SER A 112 -1.61 -3.01 6.93
CA SER A 112 -1.56 -4.16 7.83
C SER A 112 -0.15 -4.63 8.21
N ALA A 113 0.88 -4.25 7.46
CA ALA A 113 2.28 -4.54 7.73
C ALA A 113 2.92 -3.58 8.74
N VAL A 114 2.34 -2.38 8.95
CA VAL A 114 2.91 -1.32 9.82
C VAL A 114 3.16 -1.82 11.25
N PRO A 115 2.26 -2.57 11.93
CA PRO A 115 2.54 -3.17 13.24
C PRO A 115 3.80 -4.04 13.28
N GLY A 116 4.04 -4.82 12.22
CA GLY A 116 5.22 -5.67 12.11
C GLY A 116 6.50 -4.85 11.90
N LYS A 117 6.44 -3.80 11.08
CA LYS A 117 7.55 -2.86 10.88
C LYS A 117 7.87 -2.10 12.17
N PHE A 118 6.84 -1.64 12.87
CA PHE A 118 7.00 -0.98 14.16
C PHE A 118 7.68 -1.89 15.19
N ARG A 119 7.30 -3.18 15.26
CA ARG A 119 7.97 -4.14 16.15
C ARG A 119 9.47 -4.22 15.89
N ASN A 120 9.89 -4.27 14.63
CA ASN A 120 11.30 -4.30 14.27
C ASN A 120 12.01 -2.98 14.66
N PHE A 121 11.35 -1.85 14.39
CA PHE A 121 11.84 -0.52 14.78
C PHE A 121 12.00 -0.36 16.29
N ALA A 122 11.08 -0.91 17.08
CA ALA A 122 11.04 -0.80 18.53
C ALA A 122 11.92 -1.85 19.24
N GLN A 123 12.51 -2.80 18.51
CA GLN A 123 13.33 -3.86 19.11
C GLN A 123 14.55 -3.25 19.84
N GLY A 124 14.66 -3.53 21.14
CA GLY A 124 15.73 -3.01 21.99
C GLY A 124 15.54 -1.55 22.45
N LYS A 125 14.41 -0.91 22.13
CA LYS A 125 14.07 0.46 22.56
C LYS A 125 13.06 0.41 23.71
N ALA A 126 13.53 0.49 24.96
CA ALA A 126 12.69 0.38 26.17
C ALA A 126 11.53 1.39 26.20
N GLN A 127 11.69 2.56 25.58
CA GLN A 127 10.66 3.60 25.47
C GLN A 127 9.39 3.21 24.69
N TRP A 128 9.39 2.04 24.03
CA TRP A 128 8.27 1.52 23.25
C TRP A 128 7.69 0.23 23.80
N GLU A 129 8.12 -0.23 24.99
CA GLU A 129 7.61 -1.45 25.60
C GLU A 129 6.10 -1.40 25.84
N ASP A 130 5.58 -0.23 26.20
CA ASP A 130 4.15 0.01 26.39
C ASP A 130 3.37 -0.19 25.09
N VAL A 131 3.90 0.32 23.97
CA VAL A 131 3.29 0.15 22.64
C VAL A 131 3.46 -1.28 22.15
N LEU A 132 4.63 -1.91 22.36
CA LEU A 132 4.88 -3.31 22.02
C LEU A 132 3.90 -4.26 22.72
N ALA A 133 3.52 -3.96 23.97
CA ALA A 133 2.53 -4.72 24.73
C ALA A 133 1.10 -4.62 24.15
N LEU A 134 0.78 -3.54 23.43
CA LEU A 134 -0.50 -3.36 22.74
C LEU A 134 -0.56 -4.05 21.37
N LEU A 135 0.59 -4.47 20.83
CA LEU A 135 0.64 -5.17 19.55
C LEU A 135 0.31 -6.65 19.76
N PRO A 136 -0.51 -7.27 18.88
CA PRO A 136 -0.75 -8.70 18.95
C PRO A 136 0.58 -9.45 18.83
N PRO A 137 0.80 -10.53 19.60
CA PRO A 137 1.99 -11.37 19.51
C PRO A 137 2.40 -11.62 18.05
N ALA A 138 3.70 -11.70 17.75
CA ALA A 138 4.18 -11.88 16.37
C ALA A 138 3.55 -13.10 15.65
N THR A 139 3.02 -14.06 16.42
CA THR A 139 2.27 -15.24 15.98
C THR A 139 0.81 -14.98 15.58
N LEU A 140 0.21 -13.83 15.95
CA LEU A 140 -1.20 -13.48 15.74
C LEU A 140 -1.43 -12.36 14.70
N LEU A 141 -0.39 -11.81 14.08
CA LEU A 141 -0.54 -10.87 12.95
C LEU A 141 -1.05 -11.53 11.65
N LYS A 142 -1.28 -12.84 11.66
CA LYS A 142 -2.09 -13.55 10.65
C LYS A 142 -3.57 -13.55 11.07
N ARG A 143 -4.23 -12.41 10.79
CA ARG A 143 -5.70 -12.14 10.68
C ARG A 143 -6.59 -12.29 11.92
N THR A 144 -7.35 -11.24 12.18
CA THR A 144 -8.82 -11.31 12.36
C THR A 144 -9.46 -10.03 11.79
N PRO A 145 -10.56 -10.11 11.02
CA PRO A 145 -11.49 -9.00 10.82
C PRO A 145 -12.44 -8.92 12.02
N VAL A 146 -12.65 -7.71 12.54
CA VAL A 146 -13.68 -7.40 13.53
C VAL A 146 -15.05 -7.54 12.85
N SER A 147 -15.87 -8.50 13.29
CA SER A 147 -17.28 -8.53 12.93
C SER A 147 -18.00 -7.44 13.73
N SER A 148 -18.63 -6.50 13.03
CA SER A 148 -19.66 -5.64 13.59
C SER A 148 -20.80 -6.51 14.13
N ALA A 149 -21.06 -6.42 15.43
CA ALA A 149 -22.26 -6.98 16.04
C ALA A 149 -23.51 -6.37 15.37
N ARG A 150 -24.42 -7.21 14.87
CA ARG A 150 -25.79 -6.84 14.57
C ARG A 150 -26.71 -7.64 15.48
N MET A 151 -27.60 -6.91 16.15
CA MET A 151 -28.61 -7.42 17.06
C MET A 151 -29.54 -8.42 16.38
N GLU A 152 -29.96 -9.38 17.19
CA GLU A 152 -30.88 -10.47 16.90
C GLU A 152 -32.31 -9.99 16.63
N SER A 153 -32.98 -10.71 15.74
CA SER A 153 -34.41 -11.00 15.85
C SER A 153 -34.64 -12.36 15.21
N GLY A 154 -35.01 -13.34 16.04
CA GLY A 154 -35.09 -14.75 15.67
C GLY A 154 -36.37 -15.14 14.94
N ASN A 155 -36.33 -16.31 14.28
CA ASN A 155 -37.21 -17.42 14.61
C ASN A 155 -36.73 -18.75 13.97
N SER A 156 -36.76 -19.81 14.77
CA SER A 156 -37.08 -21.22 14.48
C SER A 156 -36.27 -22.04 13.44
N LEU A 157 -35.49 -22.98 14.00
CA LEU A 157 -35.53 -24.44 13.78
C LEU A 157 -35.72 -24.96 12.35
N GLU A 158 -34.65 -25.54 11.78
CA GLU A 158 -34.66 -26.96 11.41
C GLU A 158 -33.24 -27.49 11.18
N ALA A 159 -33.00 -28.68 11.72
CA ALA A 159 -31.73 -29.37 11.68
C ALA A 159 -31.52 -30.04 10.33
N ALA A 160 -30.47 -29.63 9.61
CA ALA A 160 -29.85 -30.46 8.59
C ALA A 160 -28.33 -30.36 8.73
N SER A 161 -27.76 -31.49 9.07
CA SER A 161 -26.34 -31.81 9.18
C SER A 161 -25.56 -31.39 7.93
N HIS A 162 -24.96 -30.20 7.98
CA HIS A 162 -23.87 -29.84 7.07
C HIS A 162 -22.54 -30.06 7.76
N VAL A 163 -21.85 -31.11 7.33
CA VAL A 163 -20.42 -31.33 7.57
C VAL A 163 -19.70 -30.05 7.18
N THR A 164 -19.27 -29.27 8.18
CA THR A 164 -18.35 -28.16 7.99
C THR A 164 -16.99 -28.75 7.64
N THR A 165 -16.74 -28.98 6.35
CA THR A 165 -15.39 -29.15 5.85
C THR A 165 -14.63 -27.87 6.12
N SER A 166 -13.93 -27.83 7.26
CA SER A 166 -12.87 -26.87 7.54
C SER A 166 -11.90 -26.93 6.36
N GLN A 167 -11.99 -25.98 5.42
CA GLN A 167 -11.07 -25.89 4.30
C GLN A 167 -9.66 -25.82 4.84
N GLN A 168 -8.93 -26.93 4.77
CA GLN A 168 -7.52 -26.97 5.12
C GLN A 168 -6.79 -26.02 4.16
N ARG A 169 -6.19 -24.97 4.72
CA ARG A 169 -5.42 -23.98 3.96
C ARG A 169 -3.94 -24.21 4.25
N HIS A 170 -3.15 -24.37 3.20
CA HIS A 170 -1.71 -24.49 3.31
C HIS A 170 -1.04 -23.11 3.38
N SER A 171 0.16 -23.05 3.97
CA SER A 171 0.95 -21.81 4.03
C SER A 171 1.45 -21.42 2.63
N LYS A 172 1.45 -20.11 2.35
CA LYS A 172 2.00 -19.56 1.09
C LYS A 172 3.50 -19.82 1.01
N LEU A 173 3.95 -20.27 -0.15
CA LEU A 173 5.36 -20.34 -0.53
C LEU A 173 5.72 -19.05 -1.28
N ASN A 174 6.82 -18.41 -0.90
CA ASN A 174 7.19 -17.07 -1.40
C ASN A 174 8.05 -17.12 -2.68
N ASP A 175 8.52 -18.29 -3.07
CA ASP A 175 9.39 -18.55 -4.23
C ASP A 175 8.62 -18.73 -5.56
N ARG A 176 7.28 -18.63 -5.52
CA ARG A 176 6.41 -18.91 -6.66
C ARG A 176 5.23 -17.95 -6.72
N PRO A 177 4.66 -17.72 -7.91
CA PRO A 177 3.49 -16.87 -8.08
C PRO A 177 2.26 -17.43 -7.35
N THR A 178 1.34 -16.52 -7.00
CA THR A 178 0.01 -16.85 -6.51
C THR A 178 -0.97 -16.79 -7.68
N TYR A 179 -1.87 -17.76 -7.77
CA TYR A 179 -2.90 -17.81 -8.81
C TYR A 179 -4.28 -17.63 -8.16
N GLY A 180 -5.19 -16.98 -8.88
CA GLY A 180 -6.59 -16.87 -8.48
C GLY A 180 -7.37 -18.16 -8.70
N ASN A 181 -8.68 -18.13 -8.50
CA ASN A 181 -9.51 -19.30 -8.80
C ASN A 181 -9.44 -19.66 -10.29
N PRO A 182 -9.66 -20.92 -10.67
CA PRO A 182 -9.76 -21.29 -12.08
C PRO A 182 -10.92 -20.55 -12.78
N ILE A 183 -10.68 -20.04 -13.98
CA ILE A 183 -11.69 -19.42 -14.85
C ILE A 183 -11.66 -19.92 -16.30
N ASP A 184 -10.51 -20.43 -16.78
CA ASP A 184 -10.29 -20.92 -18.15
C ASP A 184 -10.94 -20.05 -19.25
N PHE A 185 -10.82 -18.72 -19.12
CA PHE A 185 -11.43 -17.74 -20.03
C PHE A 185 -10.44 -17.31 -21.10
N ARG A 186 -10.68 -17.70 -22.37
CA ARG A 186 -9.88 -17.29 -23.55
C ARG A 186 -8.36 -17.43 -23.37
N GLY A 187 -7.95 -18.54 -22.75
CA GLY A 187 -6.54 -18.84 -22.47
C GLY A 187 -6.01 -18.29 -21.14
N LEU A 188 -6.74 -17.40 -20.46
CA LEU A 188 -6.44 -17.00 -19.09
C LEU A 188 -7.06 -18.02 -18.13
N ARG A 189 -6.23 -18.86 -17.53
CA ARG A 189 -6.71 -20.01 -16.73
C ARG A 189 -7.14 -19.65 -15.32
N HIS A 190 -6.63 -18.55 -14.77
CA HIS A 190 -6.86 -18.16 -13.38
C HIS A 190 -7.30 -16.69 -13.28
N GLU A 191 -8.10 -16.38 -12.26
CA GLU A 191 -8.49 -15.00 -11.95
C GLU A 191 -7.25 -14.12 -11.71
N PRO A 192 -7.34 -12.81 -12.06
CA PRO A 192 -6.37 -11.82 -11.62
C PRO A 192 -6.16 -11.87 -10.09
N VAL A 193 -4.95 -11.53 -9.66
CA VAL A 193 -4.59 -11.44 -8.22
C VAL A 193 -4.01 -10.08 -7.84
N ASN A 194 -3.94 -9.14 -8.80
CA ASN A 194 -3.40 -7.79 -8.70
C ASN A 194 -3.93 -6.91 -9.84
N GLU A 195 -3.54 -5.64 -9.89
CA GLU A 195 -3.92 -4.68 -10.94
C GLU A 195 -3.46 -5.12 -12.34
N ASP A 196 -2.21 -5.60 -12.49
CA ASP A 196 -1.68 -6.01 -13.80
C ASP A 196 -2.53 -7.10 -14.48
N GLY A 197 -3.04 -8.06 -13.69
CA GLY A 197 -3.95 -9.08 -14.20
C GLY A 197 -5.29 -8.49 -14.67
N VAL A 198 -5.78 -7.41 -14.04
CA VAL A 198 -6.97 -6.66 -14.47
C VAL A 198 -6.70 -5.94 -15.78
N VAL A 199 -5.56 -5.26 -15.90
CA VAL A 199 -5.13 -4.57 -17.13
C VAL A 199 -5.09 -5.56 -18.29
N PHE A 200 -4.42 -6.71 -18.10
CA PHE A 200 -4.31 -7.75 -19.11
C PHE A 200 -5.68 -8.28 -19.53
N LEU A 201 -6.53 -8.62 -18.55
CA LEU A 201 -7.87 -9.14 -18.83
C LEU A 201 -8.76 -8.12 -19.54
N PHE A 202 -8.73 -6.84 -19.12
CA PHE A 202 -9.45 -5.78 -19.82
C PHE A 202 -8.96 -5.64 -21.26
N GLY A 203 -7.64 -5.67 -21.49
CA GLY A 203 -7.07 -5.66 -22.84
C GLY A 203 -7.61 -6.77 -23.75
N MET A 204 -7.92 -7.95 -23.18
CA MET A 204 -8.52 -9.06 -23.93
C MET A 204 -9.98 -8.83 -24.32
N VAL A 205 -10.74 -8.04 -23.54
CA VAL A 205 -12.20 -7.87 -23.73
C VAL A 205 -12.63 -6.45 -24.12
N ALA A 206 -11.71 -5.48 -24.11
CA ALA A 206 -12.02 -4.05 -24.25
C ALA A 206 -12.89 -3.76 -25.48
N ARG A 207 -12.55 -4.34 -26.63
CA ARG A 207 -13.28 -4.11 -27.89
C ARG A 207 -14.74 -4.60 -27.84
N GLU A 208 -15.01 -5.72 -27.17
CA GLU A 208 -16.36 -6.25 -26.99
C GLU A 208 -17.18 -5.45 -25.99
N LEU A 209 -16.50 -4.84 -25.01
CA LEU A 209 -17.10 -3.87 -24.09
C LEU A 209 -17.30 -2.50 -24.74
N GLY A 210 -16.98 -2.34 -26.02
CA GLY A 210 -17.13 -1.07 -26.73
C GLY A 210 -16.05 -0.06 -26.38
N TYR A 211 -14.87 -0.50 -25.95
CA TYR A 211 -13.70 0.34 -25.70
C TYR A 211 -12.64 0.19 -26.79
N MET A 212 -12.04 1.30 -27.17
CA MET A 212 -10.86 1.38 -28.03
C MET A 212 -9.74 2.03 -27.22
N VAL A 213 -8.78 1.21 -26.79
CA VAL A 213 -7.64 1.67 -25.99
C VAL A 213 -6.68 2.46 -26.88
N GLU A 214 -6.29 3.65 -26.43
CA GLU A 214 -5.37 4.55 -27.15
C GLU A 214 -3.97 4.52 -26.51
N ALA A 215 -3.91 4.57 -25.18
CA ALA A 215 -2.66 4.53 -24.43
C ALA A 215 -2.86 3.91 -23.04
N VAL A 216 -1.83 3.20 -22.56
CA VAL A 216 -1.70 2.72 -21.18
C VAL A 216 -0.39 3.26 -20.62
N GLN A 217 -0.42 3.77 -19.39
CA GLN A 217 0.70 4.43 -18.73
C GLN A 217 0.77 4.07 -17.24
N ALA A 218 1.91 4.35 -16.62
CA ALA A 218 2.13 4.05 -15.19
C ALA A 218 1.66 5.16 -14.24
N GLY A 219 1.17 6.28 -14.78
CA GLY A 219 0.74 7.43 -14.01
C GLY A 219 -0.76 7.67 -14.19
N PHE A 220 -1.38 8.25 -13.17
CA PHE A 220 -2.81 8.53 -13.18
C PHE A 220 -3.22 9.52 -14.29
N PRO A 221 -4.32 9.27 -15.04
CA PRO A 221 -5.05 8.00 -15.07
C PRO A 221 -4.30 6.94 -15.88
N ASP A 222 -4.38 5.68 -15.48
CA ASP A 222 -3.57 4.59 -16.07
C ASP A 222 -3.83 4.35 -17.56
N CYS A 223 -5.01 4.73 -18.06
CA CYS A 223 -5.40 4.46 -19.42
C CYS A 223 -6.24 5.56 -20.04
N GLU A 224 -5.95 5.85 -21.30
CA GLU A 224 -6.81 6.63 -22.18
C GLU A 224 -7.45 5.70 -23.22
N ALA A 225 -8.77 5.82 -23.34
CA ALA A 225 -9.54 5.06 -24.32
C ALA A 225 -10.64 5.92 -24.94
N LYS A 226 -11.29 5.38 -25.97
CA LYS A 226 -12.58 5.85 -26.45
C LYS A 226 -13.61 4.77 -26.17
N ARG A 227 -14.73 5.13 -25.52
CA ARG A 227 -15.90 4.26 -25.38
C ARG A 227 -16.93 4.56 -26.43
N GLN A 228 -17.60 3.53 -26.95
CA GLN A 228 -18.67 3.67 -27.90
C GLN A 228 -19.97 4.04 -27.18
N ILE A 229 -20.53 5.21 -27.51
CA ILE A 229 -21.77 5.71 -26.89
C ILE A 229 -23.00 5.43 -27.76
N GLN A 230 -22.81 5.25 -29.07
CA GLN A 230 -23.80 4.82 -30.06
C GLN A 230 -23.06 4.09 -31.20
N PRO A 231 -23.73 3.29 -32.03
CA PRO A 231 -23.09 2.67 -33.19
C PRO A 231 -22.33 3.70 -34.03
N GLY A 232 -21.01 3.50 -34.16
CA GLY A 232 -20.11 4.39 -34.89
C GLY A 232 -19.75 5.72 -34.19
N LYS A 233 -20.28 6.02 -33.00
CA LYS A 233 -19.97 7.25 -32.24
C LYS A 233 -19.18 6.93 -30.98
N TRP A 234 -18.05 7.59 -30.83
CA TRP A 234 -17.05 7.30 -29.80
C TRP A 234 -16.73 8.55 -28.98
N GLN A 235 -16.53 8.39 -27.68
CA GLN A 235 -16.18 9.47 -26.76
C GLN A 235 -14.93 9.10 -25.96
N ARG A 236 -14.00 10.04 -25.80
CA ARG A 236 -12.79 9.85 -24.97
C ARG A 236 -13.19 9.65 -23.51
N VAL A 237 -12.51 8.73 -22.86
CA VAL A 237 -12.59 8.44 -21.43
C VAL A 237 -11.20 8.17 -20.86
N ARG A 238 -11.05 8.48 -19.58
CA ARG A 238 -9.89 8.16 -18.75
C ARG A 238 -10.27 7.02 -17.81
N ILE A 239 -9.44 6.00 -17.79
CA ILE A 239 -9.67 4.77 -17.07
C ILE A 239 -8.58 4.61 -16.01
N GLU A 240 -9.00 4.28 -14.79
CA GLU A 240 -8.09 3.79 -13.75
C GLU A 240 -8.30 2.28 -13.57
N PHE A 241 -7.19 1.53 -13.50
CA PHE A 241 -7.26 0.09 -13.25
C PHE A 241 -7.01 -0.20 -11.79
N GLU A 242 -7.88 -1.00 -11.20
CA GLU A 242 -7.76 -1.37 -9.80
C GLU A 242 -8.05 -2.85 -9.59
N PHE A 243 -7.36 -3.50 -8.65
CA PHE A 243 -7.73 -4.89 -8.35
C PHE A 243 -9.15 -4.95 -7.75
N GLU A 244 -9.47 -4.02 -6.87
CA GLU A 244 -10.81 -3.85 -6.29
C GLU A 244 -11.23 -2.39 -6.39
N SER A 245 -12.49 -2.09 -6.70
CA SER A 245 -12.90 -0.69 -6.94
C SER A 245 -12.61 0.28 -5.78
N ARG A 246 -12.62 -0.20 -4.53
CA ARG A 246 -12.26 0.63 -3.37
C ARG A 246 -10.81 1.08 -3.35
N ASN A 247 -9.92 0.35 -4.05
CA ASN A 247 -8.50 0.69 -4.12
C ASN A 247 -8.30 2.07 -4.75
N PHE A 248 -9.16 2.50 -5.69
CA PHE A 248 -9.15 3.86 -6.25
C PHE A 248 -9.14 4.93 -5.14
N ARG A 249 -10.08 4.80 -4.20
CA ARG A 249 -10.20 5.68 -3.03
C ARG A 249 -9.06 5.47 -2.05
N ASP A 250 -8.64 4.23 -1.86
CA ASP A 250 -7.61 3.89 -0.89
C ASP A 250 -6.26 4.46 -1.33
N HIS A 251 -5.88 4.36 -2.60
CA HIS A 251 -4.70 4.97 -3.21
C HIS A 251 -4.78 6.52 -3.24
N GLY A 252 -5.98 7.09 -3.16
CA GLY A 252 -6.19 8.53 -3.09
C GLY A 252 -6.16 9.22 -4.45
N HIS A 253 -6.57 8.50 -5.50
CA HIS A 253 -6.73 9.08 -6.82
C HIS A 253 -7.81 10.17 -6.79
N PRO A 254 -7.59 11.30 -7.50
CA PRO A 254 -8.60 12.34 -7.57
C PRO A 254 -9.78 11.85 -8.40
N GLU A 255 -10.99 12.01 -7.87
CA GLU A 255 -12.23 11.73 -8.60
C GLU A 255 -12.30 12.55 -9.91
N ASN A 256 -11.89 13.82 -9.81
CA ASN A 256 -11.68 14.70 -10.96
C ASN A 256 -10.41 14.27 -11.71
N GLY A 257 -10.56 13.50 -12.79
CA GLY A 257 -9.40 12.95 -13.47
C GLY A 257 -9.64 11.58 -14.09
N CYS A 258 -10.64 10.87 -13.59
CA CYS A 258 -11.05 9.55 -14.02
C CYS A 258 -12.52 9.59 -14.42
N ASP A 259 -12.87 8.84 -15.46
CA ASP A 259 -14.25 8.69 -15.93
C ASP A 259 -14.78 7.27 -15.68
N VAL A 260 -13.89 6.27 -15.66
CA VAL A 260 -14.22 4.85 -15.49
C VAL A 260 -13.19 4.14 -14.60
N ILE A 261 -13.65 3.39 -13.59
CA ILE A 261 -12.83 2.42 -12.85
C ILE A 261 -13.04 1.05 -13.47
N VAL A 262 -11.99 0.42 -13.97
CA VAL A 262 -12.03 -0.98 -14.39
C VAL A 262 -11.39 -1.82 -13.28
N CYS A 263 -12.13 -2.78 -12.74
CA CYS A 263 -11.64 -3.61 -11.64
C CYS A 263 -12.00 -5.08 -11.75
N TRP A 264 -11.27 -5.95 -11.02
CA TRP A 264 -11.68 -7.35 -10.92
C TRP A 264 -12.98 -7.49 -10.13
N ARG A 265 -13.06 -6.85 -8.96
CA ARG A 265 -14.23 -6.90 -8.06
C ARG A 265 -14.69 -5.50 -7.64
N HIS A 266 -15.97 -5.23 -7.80
CA HIS A 266 -16.56 -4.00 -7.27
C HIS A 266 -16.99 -4.18 -5.81
N ASN A 267 -16.45 -3.36 -4.90
CA ASN A 267 -16.80 -3.41 -3.48
C ASN A 267 -16.75 -2.04 -2.76
N TRP A 268 -16.69 -0.96 -3.52
CA TRP A 268 -16.82 0.39 -3.01
C TRP A 268 -18.29 0.81 -3.02
N GLN A 269 -18.98 0.59 -1.90
CA GLN A 269 -20.42 0.88 -1.76
C GLN A 269 -20.74 2.38 -1.95
N ASP A 270 -19.87 3.26 -1.46
CA ASP A 270 -20.01 4.71 -1.56
C ASP A 270 -19.26 5.30 -2.77
N CYS A 271 -19.14 4.54 -3.86
CA CYS A 271 -18.48 5.03 -5.08
C CYS A 271 -19.26 6.23 -5.65
N PRO A 272 -18.59 7.37 -5.94
CA PRO A 272 -19.25 8.53 -6.52
C PRO A 272 -20.02 8.18 -7.79
N ALA A 273 -21.26 8.66 -7.90
CA ALA A 273 -22.16 8.32 -9.01
C ALA A 273 -21.66 8.77 -10.40
N HIS A 274 -20.70 9.69 -10.46
CA HIS A 274 -20.09 10.15 -11.70
C HIS A 274 -18.97 9.24 -12.21
N LEU A 275 -18.45 8.34 -11.36
CA LEU A 275 -17.46 7.34 -11.75
C LEU A 275 -18.18 6.07 -12.19
N GLU A 276 -18.03 5.72 -13.46
CA GLU A 276 -18.50 4.44 -13.98
C GLU A 276 -17.61 3.32 -13.44
N VAL A 277 -18.18 2.15 -13.10
CA VAL A 277 -17.40 0.98 -12.67
C VAL A 277 -17.67 -0.20 -13.58
N VAL A 278 -16.61 -0.72 -14.20
CA VAL A 278 -16.61 -1.96 -14.97
C VAL A 278 -16.01 -3.08 -14.10
N GLU A 279 -16.86 -3.98 -13.62
CA GLU A 279 -16.44 -5.16 -12.86
C GLU A 279 -16.18 -6.36 -13.78
N LEU A 280 -14.90 -6.68 -14.01
CA LEU A 280 -14.49 -7.73 -14.93
C LEU A 280 -14.95 -9.13 -14.51
N ALA A 281 -15.02 -9.44 -13.22
CA ALA A 281 -15.49 -10.75 -12.75
C ALA A 281 -16.94 -11.04 -13.17
N SER A 282 -17.78 -10.02 -13.25
CA SER A 282 -19.17 -10.13 -13.71
C SER A 282 -19.23 -10.11 -15.25
N VAL A 283 -18.44 -9.24 -15.89
CA VAL A 283 -18.35 -9.14 -17.36
C VAL A 283 -17.94 -10.47 -17.99
N ILE A 284 -16.88 -11.12 -17.53
CA ILE A 284 -16.40 -12.36 -18.18
C ILE A 284 -17.39 -13.51 -18.03
N LYS A 285 -18.16 -13.54 -16.94
CA LYS A 285 -19.24 -14.54 -16.77
C LYS A 285 -20.36 -14.32 -17.77
N SER A 286 -20.66 -13.07 -18.11
CA SER A 286 -21.65 -12.73 -19.14
C SER A 286 -21.14 -13.06 -20.54
N LEU A 287 -19.86 -12.75 -20.84
CA LEU A 287 -19.25 -13.05 -22.14
C LEU A 287 -19.12 -14.56 -22.37
N ALA A 288 -18.69 -15.32 -21.36
CA ALA A 288 -18.59 -16.78 -21.46
C ALA A 288 -19.94 -17.43 -21.79
N LYS A 289 -21.05 -16.92 -21.23
CA LYS A 289 -22.41 -17.41 -21.55
C LYS A 289 -22.90 -17.06 -22.95
N SER A 290 -22.29 -16.07 -23.60
CA SER A 290 -22.66 -15.65 -24.96
C SER A 290 -21.91 -16.41 -26.06
N GLU A 291 -20.91 -17.21 -25.67
CA GLU A 291 -20.13 -18.07 -26.58
C GLU A 291 -20.71 -19.50 -26.69
N ASP A 292 -21.63 -19.87 -25.80
CA ASP A 292 -22.40 -21.13 -25.81
C ASP A 292 -23.72 -20.99 -26.60
#